data_AF-A0A4R8L4D6-F1
#
_entry.id   AF-A0A4R8L4D6-F1
#
_cell.length_a   1.000
_cell.length_b   1.000
_cell.length_c   1.000
_cell.angle_alpha   90.00
_cell.angle_beta   90.00
_cell.angle_gamma   90.00
#
_symmetry.space_group_name_H-M   'P 1'
#
loop_
_entity.id
_entity.type
_entity.pdbx_description
1 polymer ?
#
loop_
_entity_poly.entity_id
_entity_poly.type
_entity_poly.pdbx_seq_one_letter_code
_entity_poly.pdbx_strand_id
1 'polypeptide(L)'
;MKTLWIKTTVAVCVLLASGVASASSKLTPNECNDYPFKPLHGPVTHAQLMQELSELESVGYDPSSGDDNYYPSTIQEAQARLRLKYRADCLGESVKVPTSRIIYGSADGFY
;
A
#
# COMPACT_ATOMS: atom_id res chain seq x y z
N MET A 1 -37.18 -30.16 -41.41
CA MET A 1 -37.31 -30.64 -40.02
C MET A 1 -36.00 -31.35 -39.68
N LYS A 2 -34.98 -30.71 -39.09
CA LYS A 2 -34.84 -30.26 -37.69
C LYS A 2 -33.81 -29.12 -37.68
N THR A 3 -34.20 -27.86 -37.53
CA THR A 3 -34.06 -27.05 -36.30
C THR A 3 -32.71 -27.26 -35.60
N LEU A 4 -31.76 -26.33 -35.80
CA LEU A 4 -31.52 -25.24 -34.84
C LEU A 4 -31.01 -25.78 -33.49
N TRP A 5 -29.71 -26.09 -33.36
CA TRP A 5 -29.03 -26.30 -32.06
C TRP A 5 -27.49 -26.33 -32.21
N ILE A 6 -26.90 -25.35 -32.92
CA ILE A 6 -25.43 -25.20 -33.00
C ILE A 6 -24.98 -23.77 -32.59
N LYS A 7 -25.91 -22.91 -32.15
CA LYS A 7 -25.60 -21.52 -31.79
C LYS A 7 -25.83 -21.19 -30.32
N THR A 8 -25.52 -22.09 -29.39
CA THR A 8 -25.64 -21.77 -27.95
C THR A 8 -24.62 -22.54 -27.09
N THR A 9 -23.33 -22.49 -27.44
CA THR A 9 -22.25 -22.96 -26.54
C THR A 9 -20.97 -22.14 -26.74
N VAL A 10 -21.09 -20.80 -26.78
CA VAL A 10 -19.96 -19.89 -26.49
C VAL A 10 -20.48 -18.73 -25.63
N ALA A 11 -21.31 -19.07 -24.64
CA ALA A 11 -21.54 -18.24 -23.47
C ALA A 11 -21.11 -19.12 -22.30
N VAL A 12 -20.40 -18.55 -21.31
CA VAL A 12 -19.78 -19.23 -20.15
C VAL A 12 -18.33 -19.70 -20.38
N CYS A 13 -17.40 -18.75 -20.58
CA CYS A 13 -15.98 -18.89 -20.24
C CYS A 13 -15.29 -17.54 -19.95
N VAL A 14 -16.04 -16.53 -19.45
CA VAL A 14 -15.48 -15.20 -19.11
C VAL A 14 -15.79 -14.83 -17.65
N LEU A 15 -15.61 -15.76 -16.70
CA LEU A 15 -15.84 -15.46 -15.27
C LEU A 15 -14.74 -15.98 -14.32
N LEU A 16 -13.51 -16.23 -14.78
CA LEU A 16 -12.46 -16.81 -13.92
C LEU A 16 -11.06 -16.19 -14.03
N ALA A 17 -10.97 -14.89 -14.32
CA ALA A 17 -9.76 -14.11 -14.02
C ALA A 17 -10.23 -12.69 -13.74
N SER A 18 -10.26 -12.19 -12.52
CA SER A 18 -9.04 -11.93 -11.76
C SER A 18 -9.44 -11.68 -10.32
N GLY A 19 -9.01 -12.54 -9.39
CA GLY A 19 -8.83 -12.08 -8.02
C GLY A 19 -7.65 -11.12 -8.04
N VAL A 20 -7.89 -9.82 -7.91
CA VAL A 20 -6.81 -8.92 -7.49
C VAL A 20 -6.55 -9.27 -6.04
N ALA A 21 -5.66 -10.22 -5.80
CA ALA A 21 -5.05 -10.33 -4.50
C ALA A 21 -4.33 -8.99 -4.29
N SER A 22 -4.88 -8.12 -3.45
CA SER A 22 -4.20 -6.93 -2.95
C SER A 22 -3.04 -7.39 -2.07
N ALA A 23 -2.00 -7.96 -2.68
CA ALA A 23 -0.67 -7.93 -2.12
C ALA A 23 -0.29 -6.44 -2.05
N SER A 24 0.17 -5.97 -0.89
CA SER A 24 0.60 -4.58 -0.65
C SER A 24 1.30 -4.03 -1.89
N SER A 25 0.58 -3.22 -2.67
CA SER A 25 1.04 -2.80 -3.99
C SER A 25 2.38 -2.08 -3.82
N LYS A 26 3.35 -2.38 -4.69
CA LYS A 26 4.58 -1.60 -4.74
C LYS A 26 4.24 -0.13 -4.96
N LEU A 27 5.07 0.78 -4.41
CA LEU A 27 4.97 2.19 -4.81
C LEU A 27 5.10 2.28 -6.33
N THR A 28 4.18 3.02 -6.95
CA THR A 28 4.18 3.27 -8.38
C THR A 28 5.34 4.20 -8.76
N PRO A 29 5.77 4.20 -10.03
CA PRO A 29 6.82 5.11 -10.49
C PRO A 29 6.50 6.60 -10.27
N ASN A 30 5.21 6.97 -10.31
CA ASN A 30 4.77 8.33 -10.01
C ASN A 30 4.91 8.65 -8.52
N GLU A 31 4.44 7.77 -7.63
CA GLU A 31 4.58 7.93 -6.17
C GLU A 31 6.04 8.07 -5.75
N CYS A 32 6.94 7.27 -6.35
CA CYS A 32 8.38 7.38 -6.11
C CYS A 32 8.98 8.78 -6.40
N ASN A 33 8.28 9.61 -7.18
CA ASN A 33 8.70 10.94 -7.58
C ASN A 33 7.74 12.05 -7.09
N ASP A 34 6.86 11.76 -6.15
CA ASP A 34 5.93 12.72 -5.55
C ASP A 34 6.17 12.85 -4.03
N TYR A 35 5.39 13.71 -3.39
CA TYR A 35 5.25 13.78 -1.94
C TYR A 35 4.77 12.42 -1.38
N PRO A 36 5.35 11.91 -0.27
CA PRO A 36 6.25 12.58 0.67
C PRO A 36 7.76 12.42 0.38
N PHE A 37 8.15 11.72 -0.69
CA PHE A 37 9.56 11.43 -1.00
C PHE A 37 10.29 12.56 -1.71
N LYS A 38 9.53 13.42 -2.40
CA LYS A 38 10.04 14.65 -3.03
C LYS A 38 9.46 15.88 -2.34
N PRO A 39 10.28 16.91 -2.11
CA PRO A 39 9.80 18.17 -1.54
C PRO A 39 8.85 18.86 -2.52
N LEU A 40 7.78 19.45 -1.99
CA LEU A 40 6.85 20.26 -2.76
C LEU A 40 7.34 21.71 -2.87
N HIS A 41 6.97 22.36 -3.97
CA HIS A 41 7.21 23.80 -4.19
C HIS A 41 6.08 24.69 -3.65
N GLY A 42 5.14 24.11 -2.89
CA GLY A 42 3.96 24.77 -2.35
C GLY A 42 3.34 23.96 -1.20
N PRO A 43 2.17 24.38 -0.69
CA PRO A 43 1.47 23.66 0.36
C PRO A 43 1.01 22.27 -0.12
N VAL A 44 0.92 21.32 0.82
CA VAL A 44 0.37 19.98 0.56
C VAL A 44 -1.10 20.12 0.17
N THR A 45 -1.47 19.52 -0.96
CA THR A 45 -2.87 19.45 -1.39
C THR A 45 -3.59 18.31 -0.67
N HIS A 46 -4.93 18.39 -0.58
CA HIS A 46 -5.72 17.31 0.01
C HIS A 46 -5.49 15.95 -0.68
N ALA A 47 -5.30 15.95 -2.01
CA ALA A 47 -5.00 14.73 -2.75
C ALA A 47 -3.65 14.12 -2.34
N GLN A 48 -2.62 14.95 -2.18
CA GLN A 48 -1.30 14.51 -1.71
C GLN A 48 -1.32 14.02 -0.26
N LEU A 49 -2.12 14.65 0.61
CA LEU A 49 -2.31 14.16 1.97
C LEU A 49 -2.97 12.78 1.99
N MET A 50 -4.01 12.57 1.18
CA MET A 50 -4.68 11.28 1.07
C MET A 50 -3.78 10.21 0.45
N GLN A 51 -2.91 10.60 -0.48
CA GLN A 51 -1.85 9.74 -1.01
C GLN A 51 -0.91 9.27 0.10
N GLU A 52 -0.32 10.19 0.87
CA GLU A 52 0.57 9.86 1.99
C GLU A 52 -0.13 8.95 3.02
N LEU A 53 -1.39 9.22 3.34
CA LEU A 53 -2.14 8.35 4.25
C LEU A 53 -2.30 6.93 3.70
N SER A 54 -2.63 6.78 2.41
CA SER A 54 -2.72 5.46 1.77
C SER A 54 -1.37 4.73 1.76
N GLU A 55 -0.28 5.46 1.52
CA GLU A 55 1.08 4.93 1.59
C GLU A 55 1.46 4.48 3.01
N LEU A 56 1.10 5.25 4.05
CA LEU A 56 1.29 4.88 5.44
C LEU A 56 0.45 3.66 5.85
N GLU A 57 -0.80 3.58 5.40
CA GLU A 57 -1.66 2.41 5.60
C GLU A 57 -1.06 1.16 4.94
N SER A 58 -0.43 1.31 3.77
CA SER A 58 0.22 0.19 3.05
C SER A 58 1.36 -0.46 3.84
N VAL A 59 1.95 0.27 4.78
CA VAL A 59 2.98 -0.21 5.70
C VAL A 59 2.46 -0.45 7.11
N GLY A 60 1.14 -0.42 7.32
CA GLY A 60 0.48 -0.79 8.57
C GLY A 60 0.29 0.35 9.58
N TYR A 61 0.11 1.58 9.10
CA TYR A 61 -0.55 2.65 9.87
C TYR A 61 -2.07 2.43 9.88
N ASP A 62 -2.74 2.79 10.96
CA ASP A 62 -4.19 2.75 11.07
C ASP A 62 -4.68 4.13 11.52
N PRO A 63 -5.22 4.97 10.62
CA PRO A 63 -5.70 6.30 10.99
C PRO A 63 -7.00 6.27 11.80
N SER A 64 -7.68 5.12 11.88
CA SER A 64 -8.90 4.96 12.68
C SER A 64 -8.59 4.67 14.16
N SER A 65 -7.32 4.59 14.56
CA SER A 65 -6.91 4.24 15.93
C SER A 65 -7.32 5.27 16.99
N GLY A 66 -7.79 6.46 16.60
CA GLY A 66 -8.37 7.46 17.50
C GLY A 66 -7.36 8.03 18.50
N ASP A 67 -7.78 8.23 19.75
CA ASP A 67 -6.92 8.61 20.89
C ASP A 67 -6.05 7.42 21.32
N ASP A 68 -5.20 6.93 20.43
CA ASP A 68 -4.17 5.99 20.83
C ASP A 68 -3.21 6.69 21.81
N ASN A 69 -2.89 6.04 22.93
CA ASN A 69 -1.97 6.59 23.93
C ASN A 69 -0.52 6.69 23.42
N TYR A 70 -0.29 6.32 22.16
CA TYR A 70 1.02 6.20 21.55
C TYR A 70 1.30 7.32 20.55
N TYR A 71 0.36 8.24 20.29
CA TYR A 71 0.62 9.39 19.45
C TYR A 71 1.74 10.25 20.06
N PRO A 72 2.79 10.63 19.30
CA PRO A 72 2.96 10.47 17.85
C PRO A 72 3.86 9.29 17.40
N SER A 73 4.15 8.30 18.25
CA SER A 73 5.09 7.21 17.92
C SER A 73 4.58 6.31 16.78
N THR A 74 3.28 5.99 16.75
CA THR A 74 2.69 5.07 15.76
C THR A 74 2.83 5.57 14.32
N ILE A 75 2.60 6.87 14.10
CA ILE A 75 2.79 7.50 12.79
C ILE A 75 4.28 7.62 12.43
N GLN A 76 5.17 7.92 13.38
CA GLN A 76 6.62 7.99 13.13
C GLN A 76 7.20 6.62 12.73
N GLU A 77 6.75 5.55 13.39
CA GLU A 77 7.12 4.18 13.04
C GLU A 77 6.61 3.80 11.65
N ALA A 78 5.38 4.18 11.30
CA ALA A 78 4.86 4.00 9.95
C ALA A 78 5.68 4.77 8.90
N GLN A 79 6.04 6.03 9.16
CA GLN A 79 6.91 6.81 8.27
C GLN A 79 8.30 6.17 8.10
N ALA A 80 8.86 5.57 9.15
CA ALA A 80 10.11 4.81 9.05
C ALA A 80 9.95 3.57 8.15
N ARG A 81 8.87 2.81 8.31
CA ARG A 81 8.54 1.67 7.44
C ARG A 81 8.31 2.11 5.99
N LEU A 82 7.63 3.24 5.77
CA LEU A 82 7.40 3.80 4.45
C LEU A 82 8.70 4.19 3.74
N ARG A 83 9.69 4.73 4.47
CA ARG A 83 11.03 4.98 3.93
C ARG A 83 11.77 3.69 3.53
N LEU A 84 11.58 2.59 4.26
CA LEU A 84 12.12 1.28 3.86
C LEU A 84 11.41 0.77 2.60
N LYS A 85 10.09 0.94 2.49
CA LYS A 85 9.32 0.62 1.29
C LYS A 85 9.80 1.43 0.07
N TYR A 86 10.06 2.72 0.24
CA TYR A 86 10.64 3.56 -0.80
C TYR A 86 11.99 3.03 -1.29
N ARG A 87 12.91 2.66 -0.38
CA ARG A 87 14.19 2.06 -0.75
C ARG A 87 14.01 0.77 -1.55
N ALA A 88 13.10 -0.09 -1.12
CA ALA A 88 12.82 -1.36 -1.79
C ALA A 88 12.16 -1.19 -3.17
N ASP A 89 11.15 -0.32 -3.27
CA ASP A 89 10.31 -0.21 -4.46
C ASP A 89 10.85 0.82 -5.48
N CYS A 90 11.44 1.93 -5.02
CA CYS A 90 11.87 3.04 -5.86
C CYS A 90 13.38 3.04 -6.14
N LEU A 91 14.21 2.55 -5.21
CA LEU A 91 15.66 2.49 -5.37
C LEU A 91 16.17 1.08 -5.74
N GLY A 92 15.32 0.06 -5.63
CA GLY A 92 15.66 -1.33 -5.93
C GLY A 92 16.59 -1.97 -4.89
N GLU A 93 16.65 -1.42 -3.69
CA GLU A 93 17.47 -1.97 -2.61
C GLU A 93 16.82 -3.22 -2.00
N SER A 94 17.62 -4.22 -1.64
CA SER A 94 17.13 -5.42 -0.96
C SER A 94 16.90 -5.15 0.54
N VAL A 95 15.83 -4.39 0.86
CA VAL A 95 15.47 -3.99 2.23
C VAL A 95 14.22 -4.73 2.70
N LYS A 96 14.24 -5.24 3.93
CA LYS A 96 13.05 -5.81 4.58
C LYS A 96 12.16 -4.66 5.08
N VAL A 97 10.89 -4.66 4.65
CA VAL A 97 9.88 -3.71 5.11
C VAL A 97 9.01 -4.39 6.16
N PRO A 98 9.11 -4.02 7.45
CA PRO A 98 8.17 -4.53 8.45
C PRO A 98 6.79 -3.94 8.20
N THR A 99 5.74 -4.74 8.34
CA THR A 99 4.34 -4.30 8.16
C THR A 99 3.53 -4.35 9.46
N SER A 100 4.05 -5.02 10.50
CA SER A 100 3.45 -5.02 11.84
C SER A 100 3.85 -3.79 12.63
N ARG A 101 2.92 -3.30 13.47
CA ARG A 101 3.20 -2.28 14.50
C ARG A 101 4.32 -2.80 15.40
N ILE A 102 5.39 -2.03 15.61
CA ILE A 102 6.41 -2.38 16.60
C ILE A 102 5.80 -2.04 17.96
N ILE A 103 5.05 -2.98 18.54
CA ILE A 103 4.62 -2.83 19.93
C ILE A 103 5.91 -2.79 20.76
N TYR A 104 6.13 -1.72 21.53
CA TYR A 104 7.17 -1.66 22.56
C TYR A 104 6.98 -2.87 23.49
N GLY A 105 7.69 -3.97 23.20
CA GLY A 105 7.47 -5.29 23.83
C GLY A 105 7.65 -6.51 22.92
N SER A 106 7.66 -6.38 21.58
CA SER A 106 7.98 -7.51 20.68
C SER A 106 9.50 -7.65 20.53
N ALA A 107 10.03 -8.85 20.77
CA ALA A 107 11.45 -9.19 20.81
C ALA A 107 12.19 -9.10 19.45
N ASP A 108 11.54 -8.54 18.44
CA ASP A 108 12.01 -8.50 17.04
C ASP A 108 12.63 -7.14 16.68
N GLY A 109 12.97 -6.34 17.69
CA GLY A 109 13.53 -5.00 17.56
C GLY A 109 14.85 -4.99 16.78
N PHE A 110 14.75 -4.72 15.48
CA PHE A 110 15.88 -4.32 14.67
C PHE A 110 16.19 -2.85 14.97
N TYR A 111 17.24 -2.65 15.77
CA TYR A 111 18.00 -1.40 15.85
C TYR A 111 18.62 -1.05 14.50
#